data_AF-G0IZ84-F1
#
_entry.id   AF-G0IZ84-F1
#
_cell.length_a   1.000
_cell.length_b   1.000
_cell.length_c   1.000
_cell.angle_alpha   90.00
_cell.angle_beta   90.00
_cell.angle_gamma   90.00
#
_symmetry.space_group_name_H-M   'P 1'
#
loop_
_entity.id
_entity.type
_entity.pdbx_description
1 polymer ?
#
loop_
_entity_poly.entity_id
_entity_poly.type
_entity_poly.pdbx_seq_one_letter_code
_entity_poly.pdbx_strand_id
1 'polypeptide(L)' 'MKEYEVWTEGYLATGMEGIPAKAQLHGKFKGNSFKEAIQAFKDTLTDPYSIECVDVENMNFWGCRFFDNEADARKSFG' A
#
# COMPACT_ATOMS: atom_id res chain seq x y z
N MET A 1 -8.76 -17.46 7.17
CA MET A 1 -8.60 -16.48 6.09
C MET A 1 -9.59 -15.33 6.26
N LYS A 2 -9.09 -14.10 6.27
CA LYS A 2 -9.83 -12.83 6.41
C LYS A 2 -9.58 -11.97 5.17
N GLU A 3 -10.51 -11.08 4.85
CA GLU A 3 -10.32 -10.04 3.84
C GLU A 3 -9.78 -8.77 4.51
N TYR A 4 -8.71 -8.21 3.94
CA TYR A 4 -8.05 -6.99 4.39
C TYR A 4 -8.19 -5.93 3.31
N GLU A 5 -8.48 -4.70 3.71
CA GLU A 5 -8.29 -3.53 2.85
C GLU A 5 -6.81 -3.16 2.91
N VAL A 6 -6.16 -3.06 1.75
CA VAL A 6 -4.75 -2.69 1.68
C VAL A 6 -4.66 -1.21 1.31
N TRP A 7 -4.23 -0.40 2.27
CA TRP A 7 -4.06 1.04 2.14
C TRP A 7 -2.57 1.40 2.16
N THR A 8 -2.18 2.49 1.50
CA THR A 8 -0.89 3.16 1.75
C THR A 8 -1.11 4.58 2.24
N GLU A 9 -0.13 5.12 2.95
CA GLU A 9 -0.09 6.55 3.27
C GLU A 9 -0.05 7.44 2.03
N GLY A 10 -0.38 8.71 2.24
CA GLY A 10 -0.18 9.72 1.21
C GLY A 10 1.31 10.02 1.04
N TYR A 11 1.73 10.25 -0.21
CA TYR A 11 3.08 10.66 -0.55
C TYR A 11 3.07 11.90 -1.43
N LEU A 12 4.14 12.69 -1.36
CA LEU A 12 4.36 13.84 -2.23
C LEU A 12 5.69 13.69 -2.96
N ALA A 13 5.64 13.36 -4.24
CA ALA A 13 6.82 13.39 -5.11
C ALA A 13 6.96 14.74 -5.80
N THR A 14 8.18 15.09 -6.22
CA THR A 14 8.44 16.29 -7.04
C THR A 14 7.52 16.31 -8.26
N GLY A 15 6.82 17.43 -8.49
CA GLY A 15 5.83 17.56 -9.57
C GLY A 15 4.38 17.23 -9.15
N MET A 16 4.14 16.83 -7.90
CA MET A 16 2.80 16.60 -7.34
C MET A 16 2.30 17.78 -6.49
N GLU A 17 2.95 18.94 -6.55
CA GLU A 17 2.54 20.13 -5.81
C GLU A 17 1.08 20.51 -6.13
N GLY A 18 0.26 20.66 -5.08
CA GLY A 18 -1.16 21.01 -5.23
C GLY A 18 -2.10 19.81 -5.41
N ILE A 19 -1.58 18.58 -5.57
CA ILE A 19 -2.39 17.36 -5.50
C ILE A 19 -2.40 16.88 -4.05
N PRO A 20 -3.57 16.63 -3.44
CA PRO A 20 -3.62 16.10 -2.07
C PRO A 20 -2.92 14.74 -1.98
N ALA A 21 -1.83 14.67 -1.22
CA ALA A 21 -1.21 13.43 -0.76
C ALA A 21 -2.15 12.76 0.25
N LYS A 22 -3.15 12.02 -0.27
CA LYS A 22 -4.14 11.29 0.51
C LYS A 22 -3.74 9.83 0.63
N ALA A 23 -4.18 9.19 1.71
CA ALA A 23 -4.16 7.73 1.81
C ALA A 23 -4.80 7.10 0.57
N GLN A 24 -4.19 6.04 0.05
CA GLN A 24 -4.62 5.37 -1.17
C GLN A 24 -5.07 3.95 -0.86
N LEU A 25 -6.26 3.56 -1.34
CA LEU A 25 -6.75 2.19 -1.30
C LEU A 25 -6.27 1.45 -2.55
N HIS A 26 -5.54 0.36 -2.36
CA HIS A 26 -5.10 -0.52 -3.44
C HIS A 26 -6.10 -1.63 -3.75
N GLY A 27 -6.95 -1.98 -2.78
CA GLY A 27 -8.02 -2.95 -2.95
C GLY A 27 -8.26 -3.82 -1.71
N LYS A 28 -8.99 -4.91 -1.92
CA LYS A 28 -9.32 -5.90 -0.89
C LYS A 28 -8.69 -7.24 -1.24
N PHE A 29 -7.94 -7.79 -0.29
CA PHE A 29 -7.16 -9.00 -0.50
C PHE A 29 -7.36 -9.99 0.65
N LYS A 30 -7.41 -11.28 0.32
CA LYS A 30 -7.63 -12.34 1.30
C LYS A 30 -6.30 -12.92 1.77
N GLY A 31 -6.18 -13.15 3.08
CA GLY A 31 -5.01 -13.77 3.68
C GLY A 31 -5.30 -14.28 5.09
N ASN A 32 -4.43 -15.12 5.64
CA ASN A 32 -4.44 -15.48 7.05
C ASN A 32 -3.75 -14.41 7.91
N SER A 33 -2.92 -13.57 7.30
CA SER A 33 -2.28 -12.40 7.90
C SER A 33 -2.35 -11.20 6.95
N PHE A 34 -2.08 -9.99 7.47
CA PHE A 34 -1.97 -8.80 6.62
C PHE A 34 -0.81 -8.90 5.62
N LYS A 35 0.29 -9.55 6.02
CA LYS A 35 1.44 -9.82 5.14
C LYS A 35 1.05 -10.70 3.94
N GLU A 36 0.24 -11.72 4.15
CA GLU A 36 -0.32 -12.52 3.04
C GLU A 36 -1.23 -11.70 2.13
N ALA A 37 -1.99 -10.74 2.68
CA ALA A 37 -2.80 -9.83 1.88
C ALA A 37 -1.95 -8.87 1.02
N ILE A 38 -0.80 -8.41 1.52
CA ILE A 38 0.18 -7.62 0.74
C ILE A 38 0.82 -8.46 -0.36
N GLN A 39 1.17 -9.72 -0.08
CA GLN A 39 1.65 -10.64 -1.12
C GLN A 39 0.59 -10.84 -2.21
N ALA A 40 -0.67 -11.05 -1.83
CA ALA A 40 -1.76 -11.16 -2.79
C ALA A 40 -1.94 -9.88 -3.61
N PHE A 41 -1.75 -8.69 -3.02
CA PHE A 41 -1.69 -7.43 -3.78
C PHE A 41 -0.54 -7.42 -4.79
N LYS A 42 0.69 -7.78 -4.35
CA LYS A 42 1.88 -7.86 -5.21
C LYS A 42 1.63 -8.76 -6.42
N ASP A 43 0.97 -9.90 -6.22
CA ASP A 43 0.66 -10.88 -7.26
C ASP A 43 -0.36 -10.36 -8.30
N THR A 44 -1.09 -9.28 -8.01
CA THR A 44 -1.98 -8.61 -8.99
C THR A 44 -1.29 -7.59 -9.88
N LEU A 45 -0.08 -7.17 -9.52
CA LEU A 45 0.67 -6.20 -10.31
C LEU A 45 1.24 -6.87 -11.56
N THR A 46 1.18 -6.17 -12.69
CA THR A 46 1.74 -6.65 -13.97
C THR A 46 3.01 -5.92 -14.38
N ASP A 47 3.23 -4.73 -13.81
CA ASP A 47 4.40 -3.90 -14.08
C ASP A 47 5.60 -4.38 -13.22
N PRO A 48 6.71 -4.84 -13.83
CA PRO A 48 7.86 -5.37 -13.10
C PRO A 48 8.43 -4.38 -12.08
N TYR A 49 8.46 -3.08 -12.41
CA TYR A 49 9.02 -2.07 -11.53
C TYR A 49 8.16 -1.89 -10.26
N SER A 50 6.84 -1.84 -10.43
CA SER A 50 5.89 -1.83 -9.32
C SER A 50 6.01 -3.10 -8.45
N ILE A 51 6.19 -4.28 -9.06
CA ILE A 51 6.39 -5.54 -8.32
C ILE A 51 7.66 -5.46 -7.45
N GLU A 52 8.76 -4.93 -7.99
CA GLU A 52 10.03 -4.77 -7.26
C GLU A 52 9.92 -3.75 -6.12
N CYS A 53 9.10 -2.72 -6.28
CA CYS A 53 8.87 -1.71 -5.26
C CYS A 53 7.97 -2.17 -4.09
N VAL A 54 7.34 -3.35 -4.17
CA VAL A 54 6.61 -3.95 -3.04
C VAL A 54 7.55 -4.79 -2.20
N ASP A 55 7.86 -4.28 -1.00
CA ASP A 55 8.57 -5.01 0.05
C ASP A 55 7.56 -5.61 1.02
N VAL A 56 7.33 -6.91 0.89
CA VAL A 56 6.38 -7.68 1.72
C VAL A 56 6.91 -7.88 3.14
N GLU A 57 8.23 -7.89 3.33
CA GLU A 57 8.85 -8.08 4.64
C GLU A 57 8.72 -6.83 5.49
N ASN A 58 9.01 -5.67 4.90
CA ASN A 58 8.91 -4.37 5.55
C ASN A 58 7.54 -3.69 5.37
N MET A 59 6.62 -4.35 4.65
CA MET A 59 5.25 -3.88 4.39
C MET A 59 5.21 -2.46 3.82
N ASN A 60 5.95 -2.23 2.74
CA ASN A 60 5.97 -0.95 2.05
C ASN A 60 5.86 -1.10 0.52
N PHE A 61 5.43 -0.01 -0.11
CA PHE A 61 5.34 0.12 -1.56
C PHE A 61 5.80 1.52 -1.95
N TRP A 62 6.87 1.59 -2.75
CA TRP A 62 7.52 2.87 -3.10
C TRP A 62 7.92 3.70 -1.87
N GLY A 63 8.38 3.03 -0.81
CA GLY A 63 8.72 3.67 0.46
C GLY A 63 7.53 4.08 1.32
N CYS A 64 6.30 3.97 0.82
CA CYS A 64 5.07 4.23 1.57
C CYS A 64 4.65 2.97 2.34
N ARG A 65 4.34 3.10 3.63
CA ARG A 65 3.91 1.96 4.46
C ARG A 65 2.50 1.50 4.10
N PHE A 66 2.28 0.18 4.15
CA PHE A 66 0.95 -0.41 4.07
C PHE A 66 0.20 -0.40 5.40
N PHE A 67 -1.10 -0.21 5.35
CA PHE A 67 -2.03 -0.23 6.48
C PHE A 67 -3.25 -1.06 6.14
N ASP A 68 -3.83 -1.74 7.15
CA ASP A 68 -5.05 -2.52 7.00
C ASP A 68 -6.33 -1.70 7.18
N ASN A 69 -6.19 -0.39 7.36
CA ASN A 69 -7.28 0.56 7.56
C ASN A 69 -6.89 1.98 7.09
N GLU A 70 -7.88 2.75 6.65
CA GLU A 70 -7.69 4.11 6.15
C GLU A 70 -7.26 5.10 7.25
N ALA A 71 -7.79 4.92 8.47
CA ALA A 71 -7.59 5.89 9.55
C ALA A 71 -6.12 6.03 9.93
N ASP A 72 -5.38 4.94 9.95
CA ASP A 72 -3.95 4.94 10.25
C ASP A 72 -3.13 5.36 9.04
N ALA A 73 -3.51 4.94 7.82
CA ALA A 73 -2.89 5.41 6.58
C ALA A 73 -2.98 6.94 6.42
N ARG A 74 -4.06 7.57 6.88
CA ARG A 74 -4.26 9.02 6.83
C ARG A 74 -3.45 9.78 7.88
N LYS A 75 -3.18 9.16 9.03
CA LYS A 75 -2.35 9.77 10.09
C LYS A 75 -0.86 9.68 9.76
N SER A 76 -0.48 8.65 9.00
CA SER A 76 0.88 8.50 8.48
C SER A 76 1.05 9.41 7.27
N PHE A 77 2.17 10.13 7.23
CA PHE A 77 2.58 10.94 6.09
C PHE A 77 4.04 10.59 5.82
N GLY A 78 4.32 10.16 4.58
CA GLY A 78 5.65 9.80 4.10
C GLY A 78 6.51 11.02 3.83
#